data_AF-A0A938K3W6-F1
#
_entry.id   AF-A0A938K3W6-F1
#
_cell.length_a   1.000
_cell.length_b   1.000
_cell.length_c   1.000
_cell.angle_alpha   90.00
_cell.angle_beta   90.00
_cell.angle_gamma   90.00
#
_symmetry.space_group_name_H-M   'P 1'
#
loop_
_entity.id
_entity.type
_entity.pdbx_description
1 polymer ?
#
loop_
_entity_poly.entity_id
_entity_poly.type
_entity_poly.pdbx_seq_one_letter_code
_entity_poly.pdbx_strand_id
1 'polypeptide(L)'
;MFNLSGSEIVVILLLALIVLGPEKLPEAIRRFGRVYGELRRMSRGFQSEFKNAFDEPARELRETAEMTRQAVRQVIDPAVPDFRTQSAKAASDQSSTSDVTPDVTPENPSTPAPSSDEPTP
;
A
#
# COMPACT_ATOMS: atom_id res chain seq x y z
N MET A 1 -7.04 6.31 18.56
CA MET A 1 -7.33 5.48 19.75
C MET A 1 -6.04 5.03 20.45
N PHE A 2 -5.10 5.96 20.71
CA PHE A 2 -3.89 5.68 21.49
C PHE A 2 -3.59 6.92 22.33
N ASN A 3 -4.21 7.01 23.50
CA ASN A 3 -3.87 8.01 24.49
C ASN A 3 -2.90 7.33 25.46
N LEU A 4 -1.60 7.42 25.18
CA LEU A 4 -0.58 6.91 26.10
C LEU A 4 -0.29 8.01 27.12
N SER A 5 -0.97 7.92 28.25
CA SER A 5 -0.82 8.83 29.38
C SER A 5 0.42 8.46 30.18
N GLY A 6 0.99 9.44 30.90
CA GLY A 6 2.20 9.21 31.71
C GLY A 6 2.05 8.06 32.71
N SER A 7 0.85 7.85 33.26
CA SER A 7 0.53 6.72 34.14
C SER A 7 0.64 5.36 33.45
N GLU A 8 0.16 5.23 32.20
CA GLU A 8 0.19 3.97 31.46
C GLU A 8 1.63 3.58 31.07
N ILE A 9 2.47 4.56 30.75
CA ILE A 9 3.92 4.33 30.52
C ILE A 9 4.58 3.73 31.77
N VAL A 10 4.27 4.24 32.96
CA VAL A 10 4.83 3.74 34.22
C VAL A 10 4.40 2.30 34.48
N VAL A 11 3.12 1.95 34.25
CA VAL A 11 2.63 0.57 34.41
C VAL A 11 3.33 -0.38 33.44
N ILE A 12 3.49 0.01 32.16
CA ILE A 12 4.19 -0.80 31.17
C ILE A 12 5.66 -0.99 31.54
N LEU A 13 6.34 0.06 32.03
CA LEU A 13 7.72 -0.05 32.52
C LEU A 13 7.81 -1.04 33.69
N LEU A 14 6.88 -0.97 34.65
CA LEU A 14 6.87 -1.90 35.78
C LEU A 14 6.69 -3.35 35.32
N LEU A 15 5.76 -3.61 34.39
CA LEU A 15 5.56 -4.93 33.80
C LEU A 15 6.81 -5.40 33.04
N ALA A 16 7.44 -4.52 32.25
CA ALA A 16 8.67 -4.83 31.53
C ALA A 16 9.81 -5.19 32.50
N LEU A 17 9.92 -4.51 33.65
CA LEU A 17 10.89 -4.84 34.69
C LEU A 17 10.62 -6.21 35.32
N ILE A 18 9.35 -6.60 35.50
CA ILE A 18 9.00 -7.91 36.07
C ILE A 18 9.29 -9.04 35.07
N VAL A 19 8.90 -8.86 33.81
CA VAL A 19 9.02 -9.90 32.78
C VAL A 19 10.47 -10.09 32.34
N LEU A 20 11.17 -8.99 32.07
CA LEU A 20 12.52 -9.02 31.51
C LEU A 20 13.59 -8.94 32.60
N GLY A 21 13.28 -8.28 33.72
CA GLY A 21 14.22 -7.99 34.81
C GLY A 21 14.79 -6.56 34.71
N PRO A 22 15.04 -5.89 35.86
CA PRO A 22 15.58 -4.53 35.89
C PRO A 22 16.97 -4.38 35.29
N GLU A 23 17.78 -5.44 35.32
CA GLU A 23 19.12 -5.46 34.74
C GLU A 23 19.11 -5.63 33.22
N LYS A 24 18.09 -6.29 32.68
CA LYS A 24 18.00 -6.67 31.26
C LYS A 24 17.33 -5.60 30.40
N LEU A 25 16.42 -4.81 30.97
CA LEU A 25 15.81 -3.66 30.28
C LEU A 25 16.84 -2.65 29.73
N PRO A 26 17.80 -2.13 30.52
CA PRO A 26 18.79 -1.18 30.01
C PRO A 26 19.73 -1.84 28.99
N GLU A 27 20.02 -3.13 29.14
CA GLU A 27 20.82 -3.89 28.19
C GLU A 27 20.10 -4.02 26.84
N ALA A 28 18.80 -4.33 26.85
CA ALA A 28 17.96 -4.41 25.65
C ALA A 28 17.84 -3.06 24.92
N ILE A 29 17.60 -1.97 25.67
CA ILE A 29 17.58 -0.61 25.09
C ILE A 29 18.93 -0.27 24.47
N ARG A 30 20.04 -0.59 25.13
CA ARG A 30 21.39 -0.36 24.60
C ARG A 30 21.65 -1.13 23.31
N ARG A 31 21.18 -2.37 23.21
CA ARG A 31 21.32 -3.21 22.00
C ARG A 31 20.46 -2.66 20.86
N PHE A 32 19.18 -2.39 21.12
CA PHE A 32 18.26 -1.81 20.15
C PHE A 32 18.70 -0.42 19.70
N GLY A 33 19.17 0.41 20.63
CA GLY A 33 19.62 1.77 20.39
C GLY A 33 20.84 1.85 19.49
N ARG A 34 21.78 0.90 19.59
CA ARG A 34 22.88 0.78 18.62
C ARG A 34 22.33 0.52 17.22
N VAL A 35 21.58 -0.58 17.05
CA VAL A 35 20.98 -0.95 15.75
C VAL A 35 20.17 0.20 15.14
N TYR A 36 19.33 0.86 15.94
CA TYR A 36 18.56 2.02 15.51
C TYR A 36 19.46 3.22 15.16
N GLY A 37 20.52 3.45 15.92
CA GLY A 37 21.50 4.51 15.68
C GLY A 37 22.29 4.30 14.39
N GLU A 38 22.76 3.07 14.16
CA GLU A 38 23.40 2.65 12.91
C GLU A 38 22.43 2.81 11.73
N LEU A 39 21.20 2.30 11.85
CA LEU A 39 20.18 2.45 10.81
C LEU A 39 19.89 3.93 10.52
N ARG A 40 19.72 4.76 11.56
CA ARG A 40 19.50 6.20 11.40
C ARG A 40 20.68 6.91 10.74
N ARG A 41 21.92 6.51 11.04
CA ARG A 41 23.13 7.05 10.41
C ARG A 41 23.20 6.64 8.94
N MET A 42 22.88 5.39 8.65
CA MET A 42 22.78 4.86 7.30
C MET A 42 21.70 5.59 6.50
N SER A 43 20.50 5.79 7.05
CA SER A 43 19.43 6.56 6.40
C SER A 43 19.81 8.01 6.13
N ARG A 44 20.59 8.66 7.01
CA ARG A 44 21.11 10.02 6.77
C ARG A 44 22.17 10.06 5.66
N GLY A 45 23.07 9.08 5.62
CA GLY A 45 24.05 8.93 4.53
C GLY A 45 23.37 8.65 3.20
N PHE A 46 22.44 7.70 3.19
CA PHE A 46 21.61 7.41 2.02
C PHE A 46 20.78 8.61 1.59
N GLN A 47 20.20 9.41 2.47
CA GLN A 47 19.48 10.61 2.03
C GLN A 47 20.40 11.59 1.28
N SER A 48 21.67 11.71 1.70
CA SER A 48 22.65 12.55 1.01
C SER A 48 23.07 11.96 -0.34
N GLU A 49 23.33 10.65 -0.39
CA GLU A 49 23.75 9.96 -1.61
C GLU A 49 22.60 9.80 -2.61
N PHE A 50 21.40 9.45 -2.13
CA PHE A 50 20.17 9.32 -2.91
C PHE A 50 19.70 10.67 -3.43
N LYS A 51 19.87 11.77 -2.68
CA LYS A 51 19.59 13.11 -3.21
C LYS A 51 20.50 13.42 -4.41
N ASN A 52 21.78 13.10 -4.34
CA ASN A 52 22.70 13.32 -5.46
C ASN A 52 22.44 12.34 -6.61
N ALA A 53 22.19 11.07 -6.30
CA ALA A 53 21.95 10.01 -7.28
C ALA A 53 20.53 10.02 -7.88
N PHE A 54 19.58 10.82 -7.37
CA PHE A 54 18.27 11.04 -7.99
C PHE A 54 18.15 12.43 -8.67
N ASP A 55 18.91 13.43 -8.25
CA ASP A 55 18.99 14.72 -8.96
C ASP A 55 19.64 14.57 -10.36
N GLU A 56 20.54 13.59 -10.56
CA GLU A 56 21.14 13.26 -11.88
C GLU A 56 20.20 12.52 -12.85
N PRO A 57 19.61 11.35 -12.51
CA PRO A 57 18.76 10.61 -13.44
C PRO A 57 17.45 11.33 -13.73
N ALA A 58 16.95 12.21 -12.84
CA ALA A 58 15.77 13.01 -13.14
C ALA A 58 15.98 13.97 -14.34
N ARG A 59 17.22 14.41 -14.59
CA ARG A 59 17.56 15.24 -15.75
C ARG A 59 17.75 14.39 -17.00
N GLU A 60 18.53 13.30 -16.90
CA GLU A 60 18.76 12.40 -18.04
C GLU A 60 17.49 11.67 -18.51
N LEU A 61 16.62 11.27 -17.59
CA LEU A 61 15.31 10.69 -17.92
C LEU A 61 14.39 11.72 -18.59
N ARG A 62 14.46 13.00 -18.19
CA ARG A 62 13.68 14.07 -18.84
C ARG A 62 14.18 14.33 -20.25
N GLU A 63 15.50 14.45 -20.45
CA GLU A 63 16.09 14.64 -21.78
C GLU A 63 15.80 13.45 -22.71
N THR A 64 15.96 12.22 -22.22
CA THR A 64 15.66 11.00 -22.99
C THR A 64 14.16 10.92 -23.34
N ALA A 65 13.28 11.29 -22.40
CA ALA A 65 11.83 11.32 -22.65
C ALA A 65 11.44 12.41 -23.67
N GLU A 66 12.11 13.57 -23.66
CA GLU A 66 11.90 14.63 -24.63
C GLU A 66 12.40 14.25 -26.03
N MET A 67 13.59 13.66 -26.15
CA MET A 67 14.11 13.15 -27.43
C MET A 67 13.23 12.04 -28.00
N THR A 68 12.77 11.11 -27.15
CA THR A 68 11.85 10.05 -27.56
C THR A 68 10.51 10.63 -28.01
N ARG A 69 9.97 11.62 -27.30
CA ARG A 69 8.74 12.33 -27.74
C ARG A 69 8.92 13.04 -29.08
N GLN A 70 10.06 13.67 -29.31
CA GLN A 70 10.35 14.34 -30.58
C GLN A 70 10.50 13.34 -31.73
N ALA A 71 11.22 12.24 -31.52
CA ALA A 71 11.37 11.16 -32.50
C ALA A 71 10.02 10.50 -32.82
N VAL A 72 9.20 10.22 -31.80
CA VAL A 72 7.85 9.66 -31.98
C VAL A 72 6.94 10.64 -32.74
N ARG A 73 6.99 11.95 -32.44
CA ARG A 73 6.24 12.96 -33.22
C ARG A 73 6.70 13.06 -34.67
N GLN A 74 8.00 12.91 -34.92
CA GLN A 74 8.59 12.98 -36.25
C GLN A 74 8.32 11.70 -37.08
N VAL A 75 8.03 10.58 -36.42
CA VAL A 75 7.66 9.30 -37.06
C VAL A 75 6.14 9.16 -37.25
N ILE A 76 5.31 9.84 -36.44
CA ILE A 76 3.84 9.74 -36.52
C ILE A 76 3.22 10.64 -37.61
N ASP A 77 3.93 11.63 -38.16
CA ASP A 77 3.57 12.27 -39.43
C ASP A 77 4.63 11.86 -40.47
N PRO A 78 4.34 10.97 -41.46
CA PRO A 78 3.11 10.85 -42.23
C PRO A 78 2.56 9.41 -42.36
N ALA A 79 1.25 9.31 -42.62
CA ALA A 79 0.51 8.09 -43.00
C ALA A 79 0.11 7.14 -41.85
N VAL A 80 -1.02 7.46 -41.21
CA VAL A 80 -1.90 6.43 -40.63
C VAL A 80 -3.03 6.17 -41.62
N PRO A 81 -3.02 5.04 -42.37
CA PRO A 81 -4.20 4.59 -43.07
C PRO A 81 -5.27 4.19 -42.06
N ASP A 82 -6.48 4.59 -42.42
CA ASP A 82 -7.69 4.64 -41.64
C ASP A 82 -8.21 3.23 -41.25
N PHE A 83 -7.67 2.65 -40.17
CA PHE A 83 -8.15 1.37 -39.63
C PHE A 83 -9.50 1.48 -38.90
N ARG A 84 -10.00 2.71 -38.68
CA ARG A 84 -11.27 2.96 -37.99
C ARG A 84 -12.49 2.64 -38.86
N THR A 85 -12.35 2.73 -40.17
CA THR A 85 -13.46 2.57 -41.13
C THR A 85 -13.77 1.11 -41.46
N GLN A 86 -12.83 0.17 -41.27
CA GLN A 86 -13.09 -1.27 -41.44
C GLN A 86 -13.69 -1.95 -40.20
N SER A 87 -13.39 -1.48 -39.00
CA SER A 87 -13.96 -2.06 -37.77
C SER A 87 -15.42 -1.63 -37.53
N ALA A 88 -15.88 -0.54 -38.15
CA ALA A 88 -17.26 -0.09 -38.04
C ALA A 88 -18.25 -0.90 -38.90
N LYS A 89 -17.78 -1.60 -39.95
CA LYS A 89 -18.63 -2.41 -40.84
C LYS A 89 -18.80 -3.85 -40.37
N ALA A 90 -17.86 -4.37 -39.57
CA ALA A 90 -17.94 -5.71 -38.99
C ALA A 90 -18.79 -5.80 -37.70
N ALA A 91 -19.13 -4.65 -37.09
CA ALA A 91 -19.92 -4.58 -35.86
C ALA A 91 -21.44 -4.45 -36.11
N SER A 92 -21.89 -4.35 -37.36
CA SER A 92 -23.32 -4.21 -37.69
C SER A 92 -24.05 -5.52 -37.96
N ASP A 93 -23.36 -6.66 -37.94
CA ASP A 93 -23.93 -7.99 -38.31
C ASP A 93 -23.97 -9.00 -37.14
N GLN A 94 -23.72 -8.54 -35.91
CA GLN A 94 -24.00 -9.30 -34.69
C GLN A 94 -24.99 -8.54 -33.81
N SER A 95 -26.15 -8.27 -34.39
CA SER A 95 -27.36 -8.11 -33.60
C SER A 95 -27.88 -9.50 -33.24
N SER A 96 -28.29 -9.67 -31.98
CA SER A 96 -29.22 -10.70 -31.49
C SER A 96 -28.63 -12.07 -31.13
N THR A 97 -28.46 -12.34 -29.83
CA THR A 97 -29.15 -13.43 -29.11
C THR A 97 -28.95 -13.30 -27.59
N SER A 98 -30.06 -13.24 -26.87
CA SER A 98 -30.26 -13.69 -25.47
C SER A 98 -29.50 -12.93 -24.38
N ASP A 99 -30.10 -11.96 -23.68
CA ASP A 99 -31.16 -12.19 -22.68
C ASP A 99 -30.82 -13.38 -21.78
N VAL A 100 -30.13 -13.13 -20.65
CA VAL A 100 -30.41 -13.73 -19.34
C VAL A 100 -29.77 -12.83 -18.27
N THR A 101 -30.59 -11.99 -17.64
CA THR A 101 -30.42 -11.70 -16.22
C THR A 101 -30.96 -12.91 -15.46
N PRO A 102 -30.18 -13.56 -14.60
CA PRO A 102 -30.74 -14.28 -13.48
C PRO A 102 -30.37 -13.53 -12.22
N ASP A 103 -31.35 -12.81 -11.71
CA ASP A 103 -31.60 -12.75 -10.28
C ASP A 103 -31.56 -14.19 -9.73
N VAL A 104 -30.64 -14.45 -8.80
CA VAL A 104 -30.83 -15.48 -7.77
C VAL A 104 -30.13 -14.98 -6.50
N THR A 105 -30.87 -14.20 -5.73
CA THR A 105 -30.77 -14.28 -4.27
C THR A 105 -31.39 -15.61 -3.82
N PRO A 106 -30.76 -16.31 -2.87
CA PRO A 106 -31.55 -16.88 -1.76
C PRO A 106 -30.79 -16.61 -0.45
N GLU A 107 -31.29 -15.71 0.40
CA GLU A 107 -32.24 -16.03 1.48
C GLU A 107 -31.72 -17.08 2.46
N ASN A 108 -31.18 -16.57 3.58
CA ASN A 108 -31.36 -16.94 4.99
C ASN A 108 -32.20 -18.20 5.29
N PRO A 109 -31.87 -19.00 6.32
CA PRO A 109 -32.66 -18.87 7.55
C PRO A 109 -31.92 -19.25 8.86
N SER A 110 -32.64 -19.07 9.97
CA SER A 110 -32.37 -19.62 11.31
C SER A 110 -31.60 -18.66 12.23
N THR A 111 -32.24 -17.70 12.90
CA THR A 111 -33.31 -17.81 13.95
C THR A 111 -32.67 -18.29 15.28
N PRO A 112 -33.23 -17.98 16.45
CA PRO A 112 -32.69 -17.04 17.44
C PRO A 112 -32.55 -17.78 18.80
N ALA A 113 -32.70 -17.02 19.89
CA ALA A 113 -33.33 -17.48 21.12
C ALA A 113 -32.35 -18.03 22.21
N PRO A 114 -32.85 -18.17 23.45
CA PRO A 114 -32.62 -17.18 24.51
C PRO A 114 -32.24 -17.88 25.84
N SER A 115 -32.37 -17.14 26.95
CA SER A 115 -32.48 -17.66 28.34
C SER A 115 -31.15 -18.10 28.97
N SER A 116 -30.83 -17.77 30.21
CA SER A 116 -31.72 -17.67 31.37
C SER A 116 -31.18 -16.73 32.46
N ASP A 117 -32.13 -16.08 33.12
CA ASP A 117 -32.09 -15.59 34.51
C ASP A 117 -31.36 -16.52 35.50
N GLU A 118 -30.55 -15.90 36.40
CA GLU A 118 -30.59 -15.94 37.90
C GLU A 118 -30.73 -17.32 38.66
N PRO A 119 -30.37 -17.52 39.97
CA PRO A 119 -29.64 -16.73 41.00
C PRO A 119 -28.43 -17.45 41.68
N THR A 120 -27.70 -16.63 42.46
CA THR A 120 -26.89 -16.84 43.69
C THR A 120 -27.47 -17.79 44.77
N PRO A 121 -26.82 -18.01 45.94
CA PRO A 121 -25.46 -18.47 46.28
C PRO A 121 -25.37 -19.97 46.65
#